data_AF-A0A1I7XWH2-F1
#
_entry.id   AF-A0A1I7XWH2-F1
#
_cell.length_a   1.000
_cell.length_b   1.000
_cell.length_c   1.000
_cell.angle_alpha   90.00
_cell.angle_beta   90.00
_cell.angle_gamma   90.00
#
_symmetry.space_group_name_H-M   'P 1'
#
loop_
_entity.id
_entity.type
_entity.pdbx_description
1 polymer ?
#
loop_
_entity_poly.entity_id
_entity_poly.type
_entity_poly.pdbx_seq_one_letter_code
_entity_poly.pdbx_strand_id
1 'polypeptide(L)'
;MDAGLVYTALRNGQVFSGLVYTTDGRLSAFDLKLLDDDLHYFPDYTAAPVVRQAVLDAHPQLAGLLKPLAEQLDDETMRQLNAKVDVEHQSPSKVAATYLRQHPPAEEQP
;
A
#
# COMPACT_ATOMS: atom_id res chain seq x y z
N MET A 1 -21.30 -3.88 1.65
CA MET A 1 -20.55 -5.13 1.87
C MET A 1 -19.43 -4.79 2.84
N ASP A 2 -19.28 -5.51 3.94
CA ASP A 2 -18.18 -5.26 4.88
C ASP A 2 -16.96 -6.02 4.37
N ALA A 3 -16.01 -5.27 3.78
CA ALA A 3 -14.80 -5.84 3.23
C ALA A 3 -13.92 -6.50 4.30
N GLY A 4 -14.12 -6.23 5.59
CA GLY A 4 -13.41 -6.92 6.66
C GLY A 4 -13.91 -8.36 6.87
N LEU A 5 -15.21 -8.60 6.71
CA LEU A 5 -15.83 -9.91 6.98
C LEU A 5 -15.43 -10.99 5.96
N VAL A 6 -15.15 -10.60 4.71
CA VAL A 6 -14.80 -11.55 3.64
C VAL A 6 -13.49 -12.30 3.94
N TYR A 7 -12.50 -11.64 4.55
CA TYR A 7 -11.23 -12.27 4.91
C TYR A 7 -11.42 -13.33 6.00
N THR A 8 -12.26 -13.05 7.00
CA THR A 8 -12.59 -14.02 8.05
C THR A 8 -13.37 -15.20 7.47
N ALA A 9 -14.30 -14.95 6.55
CA ALA A 9 -15.05 -16.01 5.88
C ALA A 9 -14.14 -16.92 5.04
N LEU A 10 -13.18 -16.35 4.31
CA LEU A 10 -12.15 -17.09 3.57
C LEU A 10 -11.29 -17.93 4.53
N ARG A 11 -10.75 -17.31 5.58
CA ARG A 11 -9.92 -17.98 6.58
C ARG A 11 -10.63 -19.15 7.27
N ASN A 12 -11.93 -19.00 7.54
CA ASN A 12 -12.75 -20.02 8.20
C ASN A 12 -13.33 -21.06 7.22
N GLY A 13 -13.01 -20.98 5.93
CA GLY A 13 -13.53 -21.90 4.91
C GLY A 13 -15.04 -21.80 4.68
N GLN A 14 -15.66 -20.67 5.05
CA GLN A 14 -17.09 -20.42 4.85
C GLN A 14 -17.41 -20.08 3.39
N VAL A 15 -16.42 -19.53 2.68
CA VAL A 15 -16.46 -19.24 1.24
C VAL A 15 -15.14 -19.68 0.60
N PHE A 16 -15.19 -20.00 -0.69
CA PHE A 16 -14.00 -20.42 -1.46
C PHE A 16 -13.26 -19.24 -2.11
N SER A 17 -13.99 -18.18 -2.45
CA SER A 17 -13.45 -16.97 -3.09
C SER A 17 -14.20 -15.74 -2.57
N GLY A 18 -13.54 -14.58 -2.59
CA GLY A 18 -14.11 -13.33 -2.12
C GLY A 18 -13.45 -12.11 -2.75
N LEU A 19 -14.18 -11.00 -2.80
CA LEU A 19 -13.65 -9.72 -3.25
C LEU A 19 -12.77 -9.12 -2.14
N VAL A 20 -11.52 -8.85 -2.46
CA VAL A 20 -10.48 -8.35 -1.55
C VAL A 20 -9.72 -7.19 -2.20
N TYR A 21 -8.84 -6.52 -1.45
CA TYR A 21 -7.95 -5.48 -1.97
C TYR A 21 -6.53 -6.01 -2.13
N THR A 22 -5.87 -5.68 -3.24
CA THR A 22 -4.52 -6.18 -3.58
C THR A 22 -3.46 -5.81 -2.54
N THR A 23 -3.63 -4.68 -1.83
CA THR A 23 -2.69 -4.19 -0.82
C THR A 23 -3.03 -4.57 0.62
N ASP A 24 -4.07 -5.37 0.88
CA ASP A 24 -4.52 -5.68 2.25
C ASP A 24 -3.51 -6.55 3.01
N GLY A 25 -3.18 -6.16 4.24
CA GLY A 25 -2.17 -6.83 5.06
C GLY A 25 -2.55 -8.26 5.47
N ARG A 26 -3.83 -8.60 5.47
CA ARG A 26 -4.31 -9.93 5.89
C ARG A 26 -4.11 -11.01 4.83
N LEU A 27 -3.85 -10.64 3.58
CA LEU A 27 -3.60 -11.60 2.49
C LEU A 27 -2.44 -12.54 2.86
N SER A 28 -1.31 -11.98 3.27
CA SER A 28 -0.14 -12.76 3.68
C SER A 28 -0.36 -13.49 5.01
N ALA A 29 -1.08 -12.88 5.95
CA ALA A 29 -1.33 -13.49 7.26
C ALA A 29 -2.28 -14.70 7.20
N PHE A 30 -3.18 -14.74 6.22
CA PHE A 30 -4.15 -15.81 6.03
C PHE A 30 -3.80 -16.75 4.89
N ASP A 31 -2.58 -16.63 4.33
CA ASP A 31 -2.08 -17.45 3.20
C ASP A 31 -3.05 -17.48 2.01
N LEU A 32 -3.62 -16.31 1.70
CA LEU A 32 -4.58 -16.16 0.61
C LEU A 32 -3.86 -15.91 -0.72
N LYS A 33 -4.31 -16.62 -1.76
CA LYS A 33 -3.83 -16.41 -3.13
C LYS A 33 -4.66 -15.33 -3.81
N LEU A 34 -4.01 -14.25 -4.26
CA LEU A 34 -4.60 -13.29 -5.18
C LEU A 34 -4.70 -13.88 -6.59
N LEU A 35 -5.77 -13.51 -7.29
CA LEU A 35 -5.96 -13.78 -8.70
C LEU A 35 -5.71 -12.48 -9.48
N ASP A 36 -5.10 -12.60 -10.65
CA ASP A 36 -4.85 -11.47 -11.54
C ASP A 36 -6.17 -11.04 -12.22
N ASP A 37 -6.40 -9.73 -12.32
CA ASP A 37 -7.47 -9.15 -13.15
C ASP A 37 -6.97 -8.96 -14.59
N ASP A 38 -6.77 -10.08 -15.28
CA ASP A 38 -6.17 -10.14 -16.63
C ASP A 38 -7.00 -9.40 -17.71
N LEU A 39 -8.31 -9.32 -17.51
CA LEU A 39 -9.24 -8.61 -18.40
C LEU A 39 -9.50 -7.15 -18.00
N HIS A 40 -8.82 -6.66 -16.95
CA HIS A 40 -8.89 -5.27 -16.49
C HIS A 40 -10.35 -4.82 -16.24
N TYR A 41 -11.12 -5.66 -15.56
CA TYR A 41 -12.49 -5.33 -15.19
C TYR A 41 -12.54 -4.20 -14.15
N PHE A 42 -11.59 -4.19 -13.21
CA PHE A 42 -11.48 -3.16 -12.20
C PHE A 42 -10.68 -1.95 -12.70
N PRO A 43 -11.06 -0.72 -12.30
CA PRO A 43 -10.23 0.44 -12.52
C PRO A 43 -8.89 0.34 -11.79
N ASP A 44 -7.84 0.93 -12.37
CA ASP A 44 -6.55 1.08 -11.70
C ASP A 44 -6.66 2.07 -10.53
N TYR A 45 -6.36 1.58 -9.31
CA TYR A 45 -6.32 2.38 -8.09
C TYR A 45 -4.89 2.59 -7.58
N THR A 46 -3.97 2.94 -8.48
CA THR A 46 -2.58 3.25 -8.12
C THR A 46 -2.51 4.50 -7.24
N ALA A 47 -1.84 4.38 -6.09
CA ALA A 47 -1.63 5.51 -5.20
C ALA A 47 -0.60 6.49 -5.80
N ALA A 48 -0.92 7.78 -5.79
CA ALA A 48 -0.02 8.84 -6.27
C ALA A 48 -0.04 10.05 -5.32
N PRO A 49 1.12 10.66 -5.01
CA PRO A 49 1.16 11.94 -4.32
C PRO A 49 0.53 13.04 -5.18
N VAL A 50 -0.40 13.79 -4.61
CA VAL A 50 -1.02 14.95 -5.26
C VAL A 50 -0.71 16.21 -4.46
N VAL A 51 -0.04 17.17 -5.09
CA VAL A 51 0.38 18.43 -4.48
C VAL A 51 -0.23 19.59 -5.26
N ARG A 52 -0.69 20.63 -4.55
CA ARG A 52 -1.19 21.85 -5.20
C ARG A 52 -0.05 22.56 -5.94
N GLN A 53 -0.31 23.04 -7.15
CA GLN A 53 0.70 23.71 -7.99
C GLN A 53 1.46 24.81 -7.25
N ALA A 54 0.76 25.74 -6.58
CA ALA A 54 1.40 26.84 -5.85
C ALA A 54 2.35 26.37 -4.73
N VAL A 55 2.12 25.19 -4.14
CA VAL A 55 3.03 24.60 -3.13
C VAL A 55 4.24 23.97 -3.80
N LEU A 56 4.03 23.31 -4.95
CA LEU A 56 5.12 22.71 -5.71
C LEU A 56 6.05 23.78 -6.31
N ASP A 57 5.50 24.91 -6.77
CA ASP A 57 6.28 26.05 -7.27
C ASP A 57 7.11 26.70 -6.16
N ALA A 58 6.56 26.78 -4.95
CA ALA A 58 7.25 27.30 -3.77
C ALA A 58 8.29 26.31 -3.19
N HIS A 59 8.12 25.01 -3.45
CA HIS A 59 8.95 23.93 -2.92
C HIS A 59 9.23 22.86 -3.99
N PRO A 60 10.02 23.19 -5.03
CA PRO A 60 10.27 22.29 -6.15
C PRO A 60 10.94 20.96 -5.74
N GLN A 61 11.69 20.96 -4.62
CA GLN A 61 12.31 19.76 -4.05
C GLN A 61 11.29 18.67 -3.67
N LEU A 62 10.00 19.02 -3.46
CA LEU A 62 8.97 18.03 -3.17
C LEU A 62 8.81 17.02 -4.31
N ALA A 63 8.98 17.44 -5.57
CA ALA A 63 8.92 16.51 -6.70
C ALA A 63 10.02 15.43 -6.61
N GLY A 64 11.26 15.86 -6.30
CA GLY A 64 12.41 14.97 -6.15
C GLY A 64 12.29 14.03 -4.95
N LEU A 65 11.61 14.45 -3.88
CA LEU A 65 11.39 13.61 -2.69
C LEU A 65 10.21 12.64 -2.86
N LEU A 66 9.11 13.08 -3.48
CA LEU A 66 7.87 12.30 -3.58
C LEU A 66 7.90 11.26 -4.70
N LYS A 67 8.61 11.53 -5.81
CA LYS A 67 8.66 10.60 -6.94
C LYS A 67 9.32 9.25 -6.56
N PRO A 68 10.52 9.21 -5.97
CA PRO A 68 11.14 7.94 -5.59
C PRO A 68 10.31 7.19 -4.54
N LEU A 69 9.66 7.92 -3.64
CA LEU A 69 8.76 7.32 -2.66
C LEU A 69 7.57 6.64 -3.35
N ALA A 70 6.94 7.28 -4.34
CA ALA A 70 5.83 6.69 -5.07
C ALA A 70 6.25 5.42 -5.84
N GLU A 71 7.45 5.43 -6.44
CA GLU A 71 7.99 4.28 -7.19
C GLU A 71 8.32 3.08 -6.28
N GLN A 72 8.56 3.30 -4.99
CA GLN A 72 8.85 2.25 -4.01
C GLN A 72 7.59 1.59 -3.41
N LEU A 73 6.42 2.23 -3.51
CA LEU A 73 5.19 1.75 -2.87
C LEU A 73 4.35 0.88 -3.82
N ASP A 74 4.95 -0.22 -4.29
CA ASP A 74 4.25 -1.25 -5.06
C ASP A 74 3.29 -2.11 -4.19
N ASP A 75 2.51 -2.98 -4.83
CA ASP A 75 1.51 -3.82 -4.15
C ASP A 75 2.11 -4.74 -3.08
N GLU A 76 3.31 -5.28 -3.33
CA GLU A 76 3.99 -6.13 -2.34
C GLU A 76 4.44 -5.33 -1.12
N THR A 77 5.11 -4.22 -1.36
CA THR A 77 5.57 -3.30 -0.32
C THR A 77 4.38 -2.81 0.50
N MET A 78 3.31 -2.36 -0.15
CA MET A 78 2.10 -1.89 0.55
C MET A 78 1.43 -3.00 1.36
N ARG A 79 1.37 -4.24 0.86
CA ARG A 79 0.89 -5.39 1.65
C ARG A 79 1.72 -5.59 2.91
N GLN A 80 3.05 -5.55 2.80
CA GLN A 80 3.95 -5.72 3.94
C GLN A 80 3.77 -4.59 4.97
N LEU A 81 3.62 -3.34 4.51
CA LEU A 81 3.39 -2.20 5.39
C LEU A 81 2.02 -2.27 6.08
N ASN A 82 0.97 -2.61 5.34
CA ASN A 82 -0.38 -2.77 5.90
C ASN A 82 -0.46 -3.96 6.87
N ALA A 83 0.26 -5.06 6.61
CA ALA A 83 0.30 -6.21 7.54
C ALA A 83 0.84 -5.80 8.92
N LYS A 84 1.86 -4.94 8.99
CA LYS A 84 2.38 -4.41 10.26
C LYS A 84 1.32 -3.62 11.04
N VAL A 85 0.38 -2.98 10.34
CA VAL A 85 -0.71 -2.23 10.97
C VAL A 85 -1.87 -3.15 11.34
N ASP A 86 -2.39 -3.90 10.37
CA ASP A 86 -3.63 -4.67 10.50
C ASP A 86 -3.47 -5.92 11.36
N VAL A 87 -2.29 -6.56 11.29
CA VAL A 87 -2.03 -7.87 11.90
C VAL A 87 -1.10 -7.74 13.11
N GLU A 88 -0.03 -6.96 13.00
CA GLU A 88 0.91 -6.75 14.10
C GLU A 88 0.51 -5.58 15.02
N HIS A 89 -0.57 -4.86 14.69
CA HIS A 89 -1.13 -3.76 15.49
C HIS A 89 -0.13 -2.63 15.78
N GLN A 90 0.84 -2.41 14.89
CA GLN A 90 1.74 -1.28 14.98
C GLN A 90 1.02 0.02 14.56
N SER A 91 1.43 1.16 15.12
CA SER A 91 0.87 2.44 14.68
C SER A 91 1.33 2.77 13.25
N PRO A 92 0.43 3.31 12.39
CA PRO A 92 0.81 3.71 11.03
C PRO A 92 1.99 4.67 10.99
N SER A 93 2.06 5.61 11.93
CA SER A 93 3.16 6.57 12.06
C SER A 93 4.51 5.91 12.30
N LYS A 94 4.55 4.87 13.15
CA LYS A 94 5.77 4.13 13.43
C LYS A 94 6.21 3.30 12.23
N VAL A 95 5.26 2.65 11.55
CA VAL A 95 5.53 1.87 10.33
C VAL A 95 6.11 2.77 9.25
N ALA A 96 5.45 3.90 8.94
CA ALA A 96 5.91 4.86 7.95
C ALA A 96 7.30 5.43 8.28
N ALA A 97 7.51 5.89 9.52
CA ALA A 97 8.81 6.44 9.95
C ALA A 97 9.94 5.39 9.94
N THR A 98 9.61 4.12 10.16
CA THR A 98 10.59 3.02 10.06
C THR A 98 10.94 2.73 8.62
N TYR A 99 9.93 2.66 7.75
CA TYR A 99 10.12 2.44 6.32
C TYR A 99 10.98 3.52 5.67
N LEU A 100 10.67 4.80 5.93
CA LEU A 100 11.43 5.94 5.40
C LEU A 100 12.89 6.00 5.91
N ARG A 101 13.17 5.53 7.13
CA ARG A 101 14.56 5.46 7.64
C ARG A 101 15.36 4.33 7.00
N GLN A 102 14.69 3.25 6.60
CA GLN A 102 15.33 2.13 5.89
C GLN A 102 15.49 2.42 4.39
N HIS A 103 14.63 3.26 3.85
CA HIS A 103 14.61 3.67 2.44
C HIS A 103 14.66 5.20 2.36
N PRO A 104 15.82 5.81 2.68
CA PRO A 104 15.94 7.26 2.60
C PRO A 104 15.69 7.71 1.15
N PRO A 105 14.97 8.82 0.94
CA PRO A 105 14.89 9.42 -0.39
C PRO A 105 16.31 9.74 -0.87
N ALA A 106 16.56 9.56 -2.17
CA ALA A 106 17.86 9.86 -2.75
C ALA A 106 18.25 11.31 -2.41
N GLU A 107 19.41 11.49 -1.77
CA GLU A 107 19.96 12.82 -1.54
C GLU A 107 20.19 13.50 -2.90
N GLU A 108 19.76 14.75 -3.03
CA GLU A 108 20.14 15.58 -4.17
C GLU A 108 21.67 15.61 -4.25
N GLN A 109 22.23 15.05 -5.33
CA GLN A 109 23.61 15.37 -5.67
C GLN A 109 23.66 16.88 -5.95
N PRO A 110 24.64 17.59 -5.37
CA PRO A 110 24.76 19.04 -5.50
C PRO A 110 24.95 19.50 -6.95
#